data_AF-A0A9D8R8J8-F1
#
_entry.id   AF-A0A9D8R8J8-F1
#
_cell.length_a   1.000
_cell.length_b   1.000
_cell.length_c   1.000
_cell.angle_alpha   90.00
_cell.angle_beta   90.00
_cell.angle_gamma   90.00
#
_symmetry.space_group_name_H-M   'P 1'
#
loop_
_entity.id
_entity.type
_entity.pdbx_description
1 polymer ?
#
loop_
_entity_poly.entity_id
_entity_poly.type
_entity_poly.pdbx_seq_one_letter_code
_entity_poly.pdbx_strand_id
1 'polypeptide(L)'
;MTLANPIALNADEYEVFWLQLPAVTLSKGLTLTVTGQNGATYQRVINSSITLERRNFYTLSSTVENTSVAVTSVSVAPTTLALNVNETGNLAATVLPENATDKSVTWSSSNASVASVDADGKVTGVAAGTATITATTTDGGKTATCAVTVKDVISYSLAISPKTAEINALASQTYVVKLTTVKNGVSSESEVEATLSTSDFGVATVDGLVAT
;
A
#
# COMPACT_ATOMS: atom_id res chain seq x y z
N MET A 1 71.81 -22.05 -14.61
CA MET A 1 72.51 -22.34 -15.87
C MET A 1 71.44 -22.35 -16.97
N THR A 2 71.49 -21.32 -17.81
CA THR A 2 70.85 -21.14 -19.14
C THR A 2 69.32 -21.30 -19.27
N LEU A 3 68.66 -20.13 -19.33
CA LEU A 3 67.35 -19.88 -19.95
C LEU A 3 67.38 -20.30 -21.42
N ALA A 4 66.37 -21.06 -21.88
CA ALA A 4 66.13 -21.27 -23.30
C ALA A 4 65.42 -20.05 -23.90
N ASN A 5 65.91 -19.60 -25.05
CA ASN A 5 65.59 -18.38 -25.78
C ASN A 5 64.10 -17.95 -25.79
N PRO A 6 63.81 -16.65 -25.65
CA PRO A 6 62.54 -16.10 -26.12
C PRO A 6 62.52 -16.13 -27.66
N ILE A 7 61.41 -16.62 -28.23
CA ILE A 7 61.13 -16.54 -29.65
C ILE A 7 61.01 -15.04 -29.99
N ALA A 8 62.01 -14.51 -30.69
CA ALA A 8 61.94 -13.21 -31.31
C ALA A 8 60.90 -13.28 -32.42
N LEU A 9 59.72 -12.71 -32.17
CA LEU A 9 58.81 -12.33 -33.25
C LEU A 9 59.34 -11.02 -33.82
N ASN A 10 59.84 -11.08 -35.05
CA ASN A 10 60.43 -9.96 -35.78
C ASN A 10 59.47 -8.77 -35.78
N ALA A 11 60.00 -7.59 -35.47
CA ALA A 11 59.25 -6.37 -35.17
C ALA A 11 58.88 -5.54 -36.41
N ASP A 12 58.94 -6.10 -37.61
CA ASP A 12 58.81 -5.35 -38.86
C ASP A 12 57.51 -5.78 -39.55
N GLU A 13 56.55 -4.84 -39.65
CA GLU A 13 55.19 -4.97 -40.23
C GLU A 13 54.03 -5.33 -39.29
N TYR A 14 53.89 -4.61 -38.18
CA TYR A 14 52.55 -4.17 -37.78
C TYR A 14 52.64 -2.69 -37.41
N GLU A 15 52.03 -1.82 -38.23
CA GLU A 15 51.70 -0.47 -37.77
C GLU A 15 50.72 -0.61 -36.60
N VAL A 16 51.28 -0.66 -35.39
CA VAL A 16 50.52 -0.63 -34.15
C VAL A 16 49.94 0.78 -34.06
N PHE A 17 48.73 0.96 -34.58
CA PHE A 17 47.89 2.10 -34.24
C PHE A 17 47.67 2.06 -32.73
N TRP A 18 48.46 2.84 -32.00
CA TRP A 18 48.24 3.10 -30.58
C TRP A 18 46.93 3.87 -30.45
N LEU A 19 45.80 3.18 -30.43
CA LEU A 19 44.59 3.78 -29.87
C LEU A 19 44.85 3.87 -28.36
N GLN A 20 45.22 5.06 -27.90
CA GLN A 20 45.48 5.37 -26.51
C GLN A 20 44.15 5.31 -25.74
N LEU A 21 43.64 4.09 -25.49
CA LEU A 21 42.47 3.91 -24.66
C LEU A 21 42.87 4.21 -23.20
N PRO A 22 42.04 4.97 -22.45
CA PRO A 22 42.32 5.28 -21.05
C PRO A 22 42.28 4.02 -20.19
N ALA A 23 43.01 4.03 -19.06
CA ALA A 23 42.93 2.98 -18.06
C ALA A 23 41.46 2.79 -17.62
N VAL A 24 41.02 1.54 -17.52
CA VAL A 24 39.65 1.21 -17.10
C VAL A 24 39.69 0.74 -15.65
N THR A 25 38.90 1.40 -14.80
CA THR A 25 38.67 0.98 -13.42
C THR A 25 37.43 0.10 -13.37
N LEU A 26 37.58 -1.13 -12.86
CA LEU A 26 36.46 -2.04 -12.64
C LEU A 26 36.07 -2.02 -11.16
N SER A 27 34.79 -1.76 -10.88
CA SER A 27 34.23 -1.77 -9.53
C SER A 27 34.09 -3.19 -8.96
N LYS A 28 34.07 -3.29 -7.63
CA LYS A 28 33.78 -4.53 -6.90
C LYS A 28 32.45 -5.15 -7.38
N GLY A 29 32.44 -6.46 -7.62
CA GLY A 29 31.26 -7.23 -8.05
C GLY A 29 31.17 -7.48 -9.55
N LEU A 30 32.06 -6.90 -10.36
CA LEU A 30 32.18 -7.23 -11.79
C LEU A 30 32.93 -8.55 -11.99
N THR A 31 32.56 -9.31 -13.01
CA THR A 31 33.38 -10.44 -13.48
C THR A 31 34.25 -9.96 -14.64
N LEU A 32 35.57 -10.05 -14.44
CA LEU A 32 36.54 -9.82 -15.51
C LEU A 32 36.70 -11.12 -16.30
N THR A 33 36.43 -11.06 -17.60
CA THR A 33 36.76 -12.13 -18.56
C THR A 33 37.93 -11.68 -19.43
N VAL A 34 38.98 -12.49 -19.48
CA VAL A 34 40.17 -12.27 -20.31
C VAL A 34 40.33 -13.44 -21.27
N THR A 35 40.35 -13.18 -22.58
CA THR A 35 40.58 -14.20 -23.59
C THR A 35 41.99 -14.07 -24.15
N GLY A 36 42.78 -15.14 -24.07
CA GLY A 36 44.12 -15.22 -24.65
C GLY A 36 44.09 -15.43 -26.16
N GLN A 37 45.24 -15.23 -26.83
CA GLN A 37 45.39 -15.38 -28.29
C GLN A 37 45.10 -16.80 -28.81
N ASN A 38 45.14 -17.79 -27.93
CA ASN A 38 44.80 -19.19 -28.21
C ASN A 38 43.31 -19.51 -27.98
N GLY A 39 42.47 -18.51 -27.69
CA GLY A 39 41.05 -18.68 -27.36
C GLY A 39 40.79 -19.12 -25.91
N ALA A 40 41.81 -19.31 -25.07
CA ALA A 40 41.62 -19.67 -23.67
C ALA A 40 41.06 -18.48 -22.89
N THR A 41 39.98 -18.70 -22.14
CA THR A 41 39.32 -17.68 -21.33
C THR A 41 39.65 -17.83 -19.85
N TYR A 42 39.93 -16.73 -19.18
CA TYR A 42 40.07 -16.64 -17.73
C TYR A 42 38.99 -15.72 -17.17
N GLN A 43 38.23 -16.23 -16.21
CA GLN A 43 37.18 -15.47 -15.53
C GLN A 43 37.55 -15.28 -14.06
N ARG A 44 37.39 -14.05 -13.57
CA ARG A 44 37.63 -13.72 -12.17
C ARG A 44 36.65 -12.67 -11.67
N VAL A 45 35.99 -12.96 -10.55
CA VAL A 45 35.18 -11.98 -9.81
C VAL A 45 36.10 -10.95 -9.15
N ILE A 46 35.79 -9.68 -9.36
CA ILE A 46 36.54 -8.54 -8.84
C ILE A 46 36.06 -8.27 -7.40
N ASN A 47 36.86 -8.72 -6.42
CA ASN A 47 36.55 -8.60 -4.99
C ASN A 47 36.87 -7.19 -4.42
N SER A 48 37.66 -6.40 -5.13
CA SER A 48 38.09 -5.02 -4.82
C SER A 48 38.38 -4.28 -6.12
N SER A 49 38.26 -2.95 -6.16
CA SER A 49 38.52 -2.18 -7.39
C SER A 49 39.90 -2.51 -7.98
N ILE A 50 39.93 -2.80 -9.29
CA ILE A 50 41.16 -3.12 -10.02
C ILE A 50 41.33 -2.09 -11.13
N THR A 51 42.52 -1.49 -11.20
CA THR A 51 42.98 -0.66 -12.31
C THR A 51 43.87 -1.49 -13.20
N LEU A 52 43.51 -1.65 -14.46
CA LEU A 52 44.31 -2.40 -15.42
C LEU A 52 45.29 -1.45 -16.13
N GLU A 53 46.57 -1.60 -15.83
CA GLU A 53 47.63 -0.85 -16.49
C GLU A 53 48.12 -1.59 -17.75
N ARG A 54 48.01 -0.90 -18.89
CA ARG A 54 48.53 -1.16 -20.25
C ARG A 54 49.33 -2.47 -20.46
N ARG A 55 48.63 -3.57 -20.78
CA ARG A 55 49.19 -4.71 -21.53
C ARG A 55 48.17 -5.26 -22.53
N ASN A 56 48.68 -5.80 -23.64
CA ASN A 56 47.94 -6.34 -24.79
C ASN A 56 46.92 -7.42 -24.37
N PHE A 57 45.65 -7.05 -24.21
CA PHE A 57 44.52 -7.98 -24.14
C PHE A 57 43.45 -7.51 -25.13
N TYR A 58 42.97 -8.42 -25.98
CA TYR A 58 41.96 -8.16 -26.99
C TYR A 58 40.56 -8.27 -26.35
N THR A 59 39.77 -7.19 -26.49
CA THR A 59 38.38 -7.01 -26.02
C THR A 59 38.10 -7.35 -24.55
N LEU A 60 38.00 -6.32 -23.73
CA LEU A 60 37.43 -6.41 -22.38
C LEU A 60 35.90 -6.43 -22.51
N SER A 61 35.25 -7.49 -22.05
CA SER A 61 33.82 -7.47 -21.76
C SER A 61 33.63 -7.65 -20.26
N SER A 62 32.98 -6.68 -19.62
CA SER A 62 32.54 -6.78 -18.23
C SER A 62 31.06 -7.13 -18.25
N THR A 63 30.71 -8.23 -17.59
CA THR A 63 29.30 -8.53 -17.29
C THR A 63 29.08 -8.28 -15.81
N VAL A 64 28.08 -7.46 -15.49
CA VAL A 64 27.58 -7.28 -14.11
C VAL A 64 26.66 -8.45 -13.83
N GLU A 65 27.05 -9.36 -12.93
CA GLU A 65 26.08 -10.31 -12.39
C GLU A 65 25.25 -9.60 -11.32
N ASN A 66 24.03 -9.20 -11.70
CA ASN A 66 23.07 -8.63 -10.76
C ASN A 66 22.48 -9.77 -9.91
N THR A 67 23.12 -10.08 -8.79
CA THR A 67 22.62 -11.11 -7.86
C THR A 67 21.37 -10.58 -7.13
N SER A 68 20.19 -10.98 -7.60
CA SER A 68 18.92 -10.66 -6.95
C SER A 68 18.76 -11.48 -5.67
N VAL A 69 18.55 -10.82 -4.54
CA VAL A 69 18.21 -11.44 -3.25
C VAL A 69 16.69 -11.61 -3.21
N ALA A 70 16.23 -12.86 -3.23
CA ALA A 70 14.81 -13.20 -3.20
C ALA A 70 14.17 -12.93 -1.83
N VAL A 71 12.87 -12.63 -1.85
CA VAL A 71 12.07 -12.49 -0.63
C VAL A 71 11.79 -13.86 -0.02
N THR A 72 11.98 -13.99 1.29
CA THR A 72 11.72 -15.24 2.02
C THR A 72 10.40 -15.20 2.79
N SER A 73 10.00 -14.02 3.29
CA SER A 73 8.73 -13.83 3.99
C SER A 73 8.20 -12.40 3.89
N VAL A 74 6.89 -12.29 4.12
CA VAL A 74 6.16 -11.02 4.31
C VAL A 74 5.27 -11.15 5.54
N SER A 75 5.12 -10.09 6.31
CA SER A 75 4.19 -10.00 7.44
C SER A 75 3.41 -8.70 7.40
N VAL A 76 2.16 -8.70 7.86
CA VAL A 76 1.30 -7.51 7.95
C VAL A 76 0.94 -7.24 9.40
N ALA A 77 1.01 -5.97 9.81
CA ALA A 77 0.57 -5.51 11.11
C ALA A 77 -0.33 -4.27 10.97
N PRO A 78 -1.44 -4.19 11.73
CA PRO A 78 -2.01 -5.24 12.59
C PRO A 78 -2.62 -6.40 11.77
N THR A 79 -2.79 -7.58 12.40
CA THR A 79 -3.46 -8.75 11.78
C THR A 79 -4.98 -8.68 11.83
N THR A 80 -5.53 -7.80 12.66
CA THR A 80 -6.95 -7.47 12.72
C THR A 80 -7.14 -5.97 12.79
N LEU A 81 -8.17 -5.45 12.14
CA LEU A 81 -8.51 -4.04 12.14
C LEU A 81 -10.02 -3.87 12.29
N ALA A 82 -10.45 -3.07 13.26
CA ALA A 82 -11.85 -2.70 13.43
C ALA A 82 -12.02 -1.24 13.03
N LEU A 83 -12.95 -0.97 12.12
CA LEU A 83 -13.26 0.35 11.60
C LEU A 83 -14.77 0.60 11.72
N ASN A 84 -15.14 1.87 11.77
CA ASN A 84 -16.49 2.30 11.48
C ASN A 84 -16.64 2.58 9.97
N VAL A 85 -17.88 2.61 9.47
CA VAL A 85 -18.14 3.06 8.09
C VAL A 85 -17.60 4.49 7.91
N ASN A 86 -16.91 4.72 6.79
CA ASN A 86 -16.16 5.93 6.43
C ASN A 86 -14.89 6.20 7.24
N GLU A 87 -14.52 5.33 8.18
CA GLU A 87 -13.25 5.42 8.90
C GLU A 87 -12.11 4.78 8.09
N THR A 88 -10.88 5.21 8.35
CA THR A 88 -9.69 4.69 7.71
C THR A 88 -8.68 4.16 8.73
N GLY A 89 -7.94 3.12 8.37
CA GLY A 89 -6.78 2.65 9.12
C GLY A 89 -5.62 2.32 8.19
N ASN A 90 -4.43 2.12 8.73
CA ASN A 90 -3.23 1.80 7.95
C ASN A 90 -2.69 0.42 8.33
N LEU A 91 -2.24 -0.32 7.32
CA LEU A 91 -1.51 -1.56 7.47
C LEU A 91 -0.04 -1.35 7.10
N ALA A 92 0.85 -1.95 7.87
CA ALA A 92 2.28 -1.99 7.56
C ALA A 92 2.67 -3.40 7.10
N ALA A 93 3.33 -3.49 5.95
CA ALA A 93 3.93 -4.73 5.48
C ALA A 93 5.45 -4.70 5.73
N THR A 94 5.98 -5.79 6.30
CA THR A 94 7.42 -5.99 6.51
C THR A 94 7.88 -7.15 5.66
N VAL A 95 8.88 -6.92 4.80
CA VAL A 95 9.45 -7.91 3.88
C VAL A 95 10.84 -8.31 4.33
N LEU A 96 11.11 -9.62 4.38
CA LEU A 96 12.42 -10.17 4.74
C LEU A 96 12.98 -11.07 3.62
N PRO A 97 14.31 -11.15 3.47
CA PRO A 97 15.34 -10.50 4.28
C PRO A 97 15.46 -9.00 4.02
N GLU A 98 16.09 -8.27 4.94
CA GLU A 98 16.23 -6.81 4.84
C GLU A 98 17.06 -6.34 3.63
N ASN A 99 17.85 -7.24 3.03
CA ASN A 99 18.60 -6.98 1.81
C ASN A 99 17.94 -7.56 0.55
N ALA A 100 16.66 -7.95 0.61
CA ALA A 100 15.90 -8.36 -0.58
C ALA A 100 15.96 -7.28 -1.66
N THR A 101 16.18 -7.69 -2.91
CA THR A 101 16.35 -6.77 -4.04
C THR A 101 15.06 -6.05 -4.41
N ASP A 102 13.92 -6.70 -4.21
CA ASP A 102 12.59 -6.11 -4.36
C ASP A 102 11.77 -6.36 -3.09
N LYS A 103 11.33 -5.27 -2.44
CA LYS A 103 10.47 -5.31 -1.25
C LYS A 103 9.07 -4.76 -1.51
N SER A 104 8.73 -4.52 -2.77
CA SER A 104 7.42 -4.03 -3.13
C SER A 104 6.34 -5.07 -2.83
N VAL A 105 5.18 -4.56 -2.41
CA VAL A 105 4.02 -5.35 -2.02
C VAL A 105 2.80 -4.77 -2.71
N THR A 106 1.95 -5.64 -3.21
CA THR A 106 0.64 -5.30 -3.76
C THR A 106 -0.45 -5.67 -2.75
N TRP A 107 -1.47 -4.83 -2.65
CA TRP A 107 -2.58 -5.02 -1.75
C TRP A 107 -3.85 -5.40 -2.50
N SER A 108 -4.67 -6.25 -1.88
CA SER A 108 -5.98 -6.63 -2.39
C SER A 108 -6.97 -6.80 -1.26
N SER A 109 -8.25 -6.59 -1.54
CA SER A 109 -9.35 -6.85 -0.61
C SER A 109 -10.22 -7.98 -1.13
N SER A 110 -10.64 -8.88 -0.24
CA SER A 110 -11.64 -9.91 -0.57
C SER A 110 -13.04 -9.31 -0.82
N ASN A 111 -13.32 -8.12 -0.29
CA ASN A 111 -14.58 -7.43 -0.51
C ASN A 111 -14.41 -5.90 -0.43
N ALA A 112 -14.12 -5.28 -1.58
CA ALA A 112 -13.94 -3.83 -1.69
C ALA A 112 -15.21 -3.01 -1.40
N SER A 113 -16.39 -3.63 -1.43
CA SER A 113 -17.65 -2.96 -1.05
C SER A 113 -17.82 -2.83 0.47
N VAL A 114 -17.06 -3.62 1.25
CA VAL A 114 -17.02 -3.55 2.72
C VAL A 114 -15.78 -2.79 3.18
N ALA A 115 -14.59 -3.15 2.70
CA ALA A 115 -13.36 -2.44 2.98
C ALA A 115 -12.44 -2.42 1.75
N SER A 116 -12.02 -1.23 1.34
CA SER A 116 -11.05 -1.06 0.25
C SER A 116 -9.66 -0.76 0.81
N VAL A 117 -8.62 -1.14 0.08
CA VAL A 117 -7.22 -0.85 0.42
C VAL A 117 -6.55 -0.17 -0.79
N ASP A 118 -5.72 0.85 -0.55
CA ASP A 118 -4.92 1.49 -1.59
C ASP A 118 -3.51 0.89 -1.74
N ALA A 119 -2.70 1.46 -2.62
CA ALA A 119 -1.35 0.98 -2.90
C ALA A 119 -0.40 1.14 -1.69
N ASP A 120 -0.69 2.09 -0.79
CA ASP A 120 0.12 2.38 0.40
C ASP A 120 -0.32 1.56 1.62
N GLY A 121 -1.31 0.67 1.46
CA GLY A 121 -1.84 -0.14 2.55
C GLY A 121 -2.83 0.60 3.47
N LYS A 122 -3.37 1.74 3.03
CA LYS A 122 -4.45 2.43 3.75
C LYS A 122 -5.77 1.75 3.44
N VAL A 123 -6.43 1.29 4.49
CA VAL A 123 -7.74 0.64 4.46
C VAL A 123 -8.84 1.65 4.75
N THR A 124 -9.90 1.66 3.96
CA THR A 124 -11.10 2.49 4.17
C THR A 124 -12.31 1.59 4.36
N GLY A 125 -13.07 1.81 5.43
CA GLY A 125 -14.34 1.13 5.68
C GLY A 125 -15.46 1.74 4.83
N VAL A 126 -16.05 0.95 3.94
CA VAL A 126 -17.07 1.40 2.97
C VAL A 126 -18.48 1.06 3.45
N ALA A 127 -18.68 -0.15 3.96
CA ALA A 127 -19.98 -0.60 4.48
C ALA A 127 -19.78 -1.60 5.62
N ALA A 128 -20.76 -1.73 6.51
CA ALA A 128 -20.70 -2.68 7.61
C ALA A 128 -20.57 -4.13 7.10
N GLY A 129 -19.68 -4.90 7.72
CA GLY A 129 -19.37 -6.26 7.30
C GLY A 129 -17.94 -6.67 7.65
N THR A 130 -17.48 -7.77 7.05
CA THR A 130 -16.11 -8.25 7.18
C THR A 130 -15.43 -8.37 5.82
N ALA A 131 -14.13 -8.09 5.78
CA ALA A 131 -13.28 -8.24 4.61
C ALA A 131 -11.87 -8.69 5.04
N THR A 132 -11.15 -9.34 4.15
CA THR A 132 -9.75 -9.72 4.37
C THR A 132 -8.88 -8.94 3.40
N ILE A 133 -7.90 -8.24 3.94
CA ILE A 133 -6.89 -7.53 3.16
C ILE A 133 -5.65 -8.41 3.04
N THR A 134 -5.14 -8.58 1.83
CA THR A 134 -3.99 -9.43 1.53
C THR A 134 -2.86 -8.60 0.92
N ALA A 135 -1.70 -8.64 1.55
CA ALA A 135 -0.42 -8.19 1.01
C ALA A 135 0.23 -9.34 0.24
N THR A 136 0.64 -9.10 -0.99
CA THR A 136 1.37 -10.06 -1.84
C THR A 136 2.66 -9.44 -2.33
N THR A 137 3.79 -10.12 -2.15
CA THR A 137 5.09 -9.66 -2.68
C THR A 137 5.04 -9.64 -4.21
N THR A 138 5.79 -8.75 -4.86
CA THR A 138 5.74 -8.57 -6.33
C THR A 138 6.18 -9.80 -7.11
N ASP A 139 7.03 -10.64 -6.53
CA ASP A 139 7.36 -11.96 -7.08
C ASP A 139 6.19 -12.97 -7.01
N GLY A 140 5.07 -12.59 -6.39
CA GLY A 140 3.86 -13.39 -6.20
C GLY A 140 4.01 -14.54 -5.19
N GLY A 141 5.21 -14.73 -4.63
CA GLY A 141 5.57 -15.95 -3.91
C GLY A 141 5.19 -15.96 -2.44
N LYS A 142 4.88 -14.79 -1.85
CA LYS A 142 4.60 -14.65 -0.41
C LYS A 142 3.39 -13.76 -0.17
N THR A 143 2.58 -14.16 0.80
CA THR A 143 1.36 -13.44 1.17
C THR A 143 1.21 -13.33 2.68
N ALA A 144 0.65 -12.20 3.14
CA ALA A 144 0.22 -12.01 4.52
C ALA A 144 -1.14 -11.30 4.53
N THR A 145 -1.93 -11.52 5.59
CA THR A 145 -3.34 -11.07 5.62
C THR A 145 -3.68 -10.29 6.90
N CYS A 146 -4.69 -9.45 6.79
CA CYS A 146 -5.34 -8.75 7.90
C CYS A 146 -6.86 -8.91 7.79
N ALA A 147 -7.52 -9.28 8.88
CA ALA A 147 -8.97 -9.37 8.95
C ALA A 147 -9.57 -8.02 9.37
N VAL A 148 -10.42 -7.45 8.53
CA VAL A 148 -11.07 -6.15 8.74
C VAL A 148 -12.54 -6.37 9.09
N THR A 149 -13.00 -5.71 10.15
CA THR A 149 -14.42 -5.65 10.53
C THR A 149 -14.88 -4.20 10.52
N VAL A 150 -15.91 -3.91 9.73
CA VAL A 150 -16.51 -2.57 9.62
C VAL A 150 -17.86 -2.56 10.32
N LYS A 151 -18.10 -1.56 11.16
CA LYS A 151 -19.35 -1.40 11.93
C LYS A 151 -20.11 -0.14 11.53
N ASP A 152 -21.42 -0.21 11.60
CA ASP A 152 -22.29 0.96 11.46
C ASP A 152 -22.13 1.91 12.66
N VAL A 153 -22.20 3.22 12.39
CA VAL A 153 -22.35 4.26 13.40
C VAL A 153 -23.79 4.73 13.36
N ILE A 154 -24.50 4.61 14.48
CA ILE A 154 -25.90 5.01 14.59
C ILE A 154 -26.06 5.97 15.75
N SER A 155 -26.70 7.11 15.52
CA SER A 155 -27.10 8.07 16.55
C SER A 155 -28.57 8.47 16.39
N TYR A 156 -29.18 8.89 17.50
CA TYR A 156 -30.58 9.28 17.58
C TYR A 156 -30.67 10.65 18.22
N SER A 157 -31.55 11.51 17.70
CA SER A 157 -31.90 12.78 18.34
C SER A 157 -33.41 12.99 18.30
N LEU A 158 -33.93 13.64 19.34
CA LEU A 158 -35.34 13.96 19.47
C LEU A 158 -35.51 15.47 19.56
N ALA A 159 -36.41 16.02 18.76
CA ALA A 159 -36.80 17.41 18.80
C ALA A 159 -38.33 17.52 18.93
N ILE A 160 -38.80 18.53 19.67
CA ILE A 160 -40.21 18.87 19.76
C ILE A 160 -40.38 20.35 19.39
N SER A 161 -41.40 20.64 18.56
CA SER A 161 -41.74 22.01 18.16
C SER A 161 -43.26 22.23 18.18
N PRO A 162 -43.77 23.31 18.77
CA PRO A 162 -43.03 24.30 19.57
C PRO A 162 -42.57 23.71 20.93
N LYS A 163 -41.55 24.31 21.55
CA LYS A 163 -40.99 23.83 22.83
C LYS A 163 -41.81 24.25 24.07
N THR A 164 -42.68 25.25 23.90
CA THR A 164 -43.57 25.78 24.94
C THR A 164 -44.97 26.00 24.38
N ALA A 165 -45.97 26.02 25.25
CA ALA A 165 -47.36 26.30 24.90
C ALA A 165 -47.80 27.64 25.53
N GLU A 166 -48.48 28.48 24.77
CA GLU A 166 -49.43 29.46 25.32
C GLU A 166 -50.83 29.04 24.87
N ILE A 167 -51.54 28.31 25.72
CA ILE A 167 -52.90 27.83 25.40
C ILE A 167 -53.90 28.90 25.85
N ASN A 168 -54.40 29.69 24.90
CA ASN A 168 -55.51 30.62 25.12
C ASN A 168 -56.85 29.89 24.96
N ALA A 169 -57.92 30.39 25.61
CA ALA A 169 -59.26 29.81 25.46
C ALA A 169 -59.69 29.80 23.97
N LEU A 170 -60.26 28.68 23.51
CA LEU A 170 -60.67 28.43 22.12
C LEU A 170 -59.52 28.35 21.11
N ALA A 171 -58.29 28.13 21.58
CA ALA A 171 -57.12 27.92 20.71
C ALA A 171 -56.84 26.43 20.44
N SER A 172 -56.19 26.17 19.31
CA SER A 172 -55.61 24.89 18.93
C SER A 172 -54.11 25.05 18.73
N GLN A 173 -53.32 24.12 19.26
CA GLN A 173 -51.86 24.08 19.08
C GLN A 173 -51.43 22.68 18.65
N THR A 174 -50.76 22.59 17.51
CA THR A 174 -50.12 21.36 17.03
C THR A 174 -48.67 21.29 17.50
N TYR A 175 -48.26 20.13 17.99
CA TYR A 175 -46.90 19.78 18.33
C TYR A 175 -46.39 18.72 17.36
N VAL A 176 -45.19 18.94 16.85
CA VAL A 176 -44.47 17.96 16.06
C VAL A 176 -43.35 17.41 16.92
N VAL A 177 -43.36 16.09 17.14
CA VAL A 177 -42.23 15.35 17.70
C VAL A 177 -41.47 14.72 16.54
N LYS A 178 -40.22 15.11 16.39
CA LYS A 178 -39.34 14.66 15.33
C LYS A 178 -38.24 13.78 15.90
N LEU A 179 -38.21 12.52 15.47
CA LEU A 179 -37.10 11.60 15.69
C LEU A 179 -36.18 11.65 14.48
N THR A 180 -34.91 12.00 14.68
CA THR A 180 -33.88 11.89 13.65
C THR A 180 -32.96 10.72 14.00
N THR A 181 -32.84 9.77 13.07
CA THR A 181 -31.85 8.71 13.14
C THR A 181 -30.77 9.00 12.11
N VAL A 182 -29.51 8.98 12.54
CA VAL A 182 -28.36 9.13 11.64
C VAL A 182 -27.62 7.81 11.59
N LYS A 183 -27.56 7.19 10.40
CA LYS A 183 -26.78 5.98 10.14
C LYS A 183 -25.65 6.32 9.19
N ASN A 184 -24.40 6.16 9.63
CA ASN A 184 -23.20 6.43 8.83
C ASN A 184 -23.19 7.84 8.19
N GLY A 185 -23.74 8.83 8.91
CA GLY A 185 -23.88 10.21 8.44
C GLY A 185 -25.14 10.50 7.61
N VAL A 186 -25.92 9.49 7.24
CA VAL A 186 -27.20 9.66 6.51
C VAL A 186 -28.35 9.77 7.50
N SER A 187 -29.08 10.88 7.46
CA SER A 187 -30.24 11.14 8.31
C SER A 187 -31.53 10.56 7.72
N SER A 188 -32.34 9.92 8.57
CA SER A 188 -33.73 9.59 8.33
C SER A 188 -34.57 10.21 9.43
N GLU A 189 -35.73 10.74 9.07
CA GLU A 189 -36.62 11.45 9.98
C GLU A 189 -37.96 10.73 10.07
N SER A 190 -38.56 10.75 11.25
CA SER A 190 -39.93 10.33 11.47
C SER A 190 -40.61 11.35 12.38
N GLU A 191 -41.84 11.72 12.04
CA GLU A 191 -42.57 12.79 12.70
C GLU A 191 -43.91 12.24 13.19
N VAL A 192 -44.28 12.64 14.42
CA VAL A 192 -45.60 12.41 14.99
C VAL A 192 -46.19 13.77 15.34
N GLU A 193 -47.41 14.00 14.89
CA GLU A 193 -48.15 15.22 15.19
C GLU A 193 -49.19 14.95 16.28
N ALA A 194 -49.29 15.86 17.24
CA ALA A 194 -50.33 15.85 18.25
C ALA A 194 -50.94 17.25 18.34
N THR A 195 -52.27 17.34 18.29
CA THR A 195 -52.96 18.63 18.39
C THR A 195 -53.71 18.71 19.72
N LEU A 196 -53.39 19.77 20.48
CA LEU A 196 -54.08 20.15 21.70
C LEU A 196 -55.10 21.23 21.36
N SER A 197 -56.37 20.97 21.67
CA SER A 197 -57.43 21.96 21.52
C SER A 197 -58.17 22.15 22.84
N THR A 198 -58.61 23.38 23.10
CA THR A 198 -59.49 23.70 24.24
C THR A 198 -60.88 24.05 23.74
N SER A 199 -61.89 23.35 24.24
CA SER A 199 -63.28 23.79 24.12
C SER A 199 -63.66 24.68 25.30
N ASP A 200 -64.76 25.42 25.17
CA ASP A 200 -65.29 26.33 26.19
C ASP A 200 -65.21 25.72 27.61
N PHE A 201 -64.57 26.46 28.51
CA PHE A 201 -64.33 26.17 29.93
C PHE A 201 -64.09 24.69 30.30
N GLY A 202 -62.83 24.23 30.18
CA GLY A 202 -62.24 23.36 31.21
C GLY A 202 -61.74 21.97 30.83
N VAL A 203 -61.83 21.54 29.57
CA VAL A 203 -61.27 20.24 29.14
C VAL A 203 -60.42 20.40 27.88
N ALA A 204 -59.12 20.13 27.99
CA ALA A 204 -58.26 19.94 26.83
C ALA A 204 -58.44 18.51 26.32
N THR A 205 -58.65 18.35 25.01
CA THR A 205 -58.70 17.03 24.36
C THR A 205 -57.43 16.84 23.51
N VAL A 206 -56.91 15.61 23.50
CA VAL A 206 -55.75 15.21 22.67
C VAL A 206 -56.29 14.27 21.60
N ASP A 207 -56.25 14.70 20.35
CA ASP A 207 -56.57 13.87 19.18
C ASP A 207 -55.28 13.50 18.42
N GLY A 208 -55.21 12.27 17.89
CA GLY A 208 -54.21 11.90 16.88
C GLY A 208 -52.94 11.16 17.34
N LEU A 209 -52.87 10.59 18.55
CA LEU A 209 -51.72 9.75 18.92
C LEU A 209 -51.78 8.38 18.21
N VAL A 210 -51.41 8.34 16.93
CA VAL A 210 -51.19 7.09 16.18
C VAL A 210 -49.71 7.05 15.79
N ALA A 211 -48.94 6.21 16.48
CA ALA A 211 -47.57 5.90 16.08
C ALA A 211 -47.63 4.97 14.86
N THR A 212 -47.07 5.41 13.73
CA THR A 212 -46.75 4.55 12.57
C THR A 212 -45.34 4.01 12.67
#